data_AF-A0A931EHT8-F1
#
_entry.id   AF-A0A931EHT8-F1
#
_cell.length_a   1.000
_cell.length_b   1.000
_cell.length_c   1.000
_cell.angle_alpha   90.00
_cell.angle_beta   90.00
_cell.angle_gamma   90.00
#
_symmetry.space_group_name_H-M   'P 1'
#
loop_
_entity.id
_entity.type
_entity.pdbx_description
1 polymer ?
#
loop_
_entity_poly.entity_id
_entity_poly.type
_entity_poly.pdbx_seq_one_letter_code
_entity_poly.pdbx_strand_id
1 'polypeptide(L)'
;MNPYAHRILSLLEDRDPLAILSETPQRLETLAPALSRRAGQSYAPGKWTALKLMCHLADAETSMAFRLRQIVAGVEVIQPWDQDVWAKPYSKLSLTLAMSTFLAVRAWNLAWLEALDGAEWQRSYTHPERGPETFEIALRLLAGHDLNHLRQLEQIAAQSTGK
;
A
#
# COMPACT_ATOMS: atom_id res chain seq x y z
N MET A 1 -7.02 -11.88 -16.38
CA MET A 1 -6.59 -10.97 -15.30
C MET A 1 -5.58 -11.70 -14.42
N ASN A 2 -4.46 -11.06 -14.06
CA ASN A 2 -3.44 -11.66 -13.20
C ASN A 2 -4.06 -12.12 -11.84
N PRO A 3 -3.74 -13.32 -11.30
CA PRO A 3 -4.36 -13.84 -10.07
C PRO A 3 -4.19 -12.93 -8.85
N TYR A 4 -3.05 -12.25 -8.74
CA TYR A 4 -2.80 -11.27 -7.68
C TYR A 4 -3.74 -10.08 -7.81
N ALA A 5 -3.85 -9.49 -9.01
CA ALA A 5 -4.74 -8.36 -9.25
C ALA A 5 -6.19 -8.72 -8.96
N HIS A 6 -6.65 -9.90 -9.40
CA HIS A 6 -8.00 -10.36 -9.12
C HIS A 6 -8.28 -10.43 -7.60
N ARG A 7 -7.40 -11.05 -6.82
CA ARG A 7 -7.53 -11.15 -5.36
C ARG A 7 -7.52 -9.79 -4.68
N ILE A 8 -6.66 -8.86 -5.12
CA ILE A 8 -6.54 -7.54 -4.49
C ILE A 8 -7.75 -6.68 -4.83
N LEU A 9 -8.19 -6.66 -6.09
CA LEU A 9 -9.38 -5.94 -6.52
C LEU A 9 -10.65 -6.47 -5.84
N SER A 10 -10.74 -7.78 -5.58
CA SER A 10 -11.89 -8.35 -4.87
C SER A 10 -11.99 -7.90 -3.41
N LEU A 11 -10.94 -7.31 -2.82
CA LEU A 11 -11.01 -6.74 -1.46
C LEU A 11 -11.75 -5.40 -1.41
N LEU A 12 -11.84 -4.70 -2.55
CA LEU A 12 -12.56 -3.43 -2.63
C LEU A 12 -14.06 -3.64 -2.69
N GLU A 13 -14.51 -4.71 -3.36
CA GLU A 13 -15.89 -4.85 -3.79
C GLU A 13 -16.30 -3.60 -4.59
N ASP A 14 -17.37 -2.91 -4.19
CA ASP A 14 -17.88 -1.69 -4.83
C ASP A 14 -17.43 -0.40 -4.11
N ARG A 15 -16.52 -0.50 -3.13
CA ARG A 15 -16.07 0.67 -2.36
C ARG A 15 -15.18 1.59 -3.20
N ASP A 16 -15.36 2.90 -2.99
CA ASP A 16 -14.55 3.93 -3.61
C ASP A 16 -13.07 3.80 -3.17
N PRO A 17 -12.13 3.61 -4.11
CA PRO A 17 -10.71 3.55 -3.78
C PRO A 17 -10.22 4.79 -3.04
N LEU A 18 -10.68 6.00 -3.37
CA LEU A 18 -10.23 7.22 -2.69
C LEU A 18 -10.65 7.24 -1.22
N ALA A 19 -11.89 6.84 -0.92
CA ALA A 19 -12.34 6.70 0.47
C ALA A 19 -11.42 5.75 1.27
N ILE A 20 -11.09 4.58 0.72
CA ILE A 20 -10.18 3.62 1.36
C ILE A 20 -8.78 4.22 1.57
N LEU A 21 -8.25 4.91 0.56
CA LEU A 21 -6.93 5.52 0.64
C LEU A 21 -6.89 6.64 1.69
N SER A 22 -7.96 7.41 1.83
CA SER A 22 -8.12 8.48 2.82
C SER A 22 -8.33 7.97 4.26
N GLU A 23 -9.02 6.84 4.44
CA GLU A 23 -9.26 6.26 5.76
C GLU A 23 -8.04 5.49 6.32
N THR A 24 -7.21 4.93 5.45
CA THR A 24 -6.07 4.06 5.82
C THR A 24 -5.11 4.70 6.85
N PRO A 25 -4.66 5.97 6.67
CA PRO A 25 -3.86 6.68 7.68
C PRO A 25 -4.43 6.61 9.10
N GLN A 26 -5.70 6.98 9.27
CA GLN A 26 -6.35 7.02 10.58
C GLN A 26 -6.46 5.64 11.24
N ARG A 27 -6.67 4.60 10.42
CA ARG A 27 -6.70 3.21 10.90
C ARG A 27 -5.31 2.75 11.35
N LEU A 28 -4.25 3.08 10.60
CA LEU A 28 -2.88 2.76 11.00
C LEU A 28 -2.46 3.49 12.29
N GLU A 29 -2.81 4.77 12.44
CA GLU A 29 -2.55 5.54 13.66
C GLU A 29 -3.24 4.92 14.89
N THR A 30 -4.48 4.45 14.72
CA THR A 30 -5.22 3.74 15.78
C THR A 30 -4.49 2.46 16.22
N LEU A 31 -3.86 1.75 15.28
CA LEU A 31 -3.10 0.53 15.55
C LEU A 31 -1.68 0.81 16.09
N ALA A 32 -1.15 2.02 15.91
CA ALA A 32 0.25 2.37 16.16
C ALA A 32 0.77 1.97 17.55
N PRO A 33 0.03 2.18 18.67
CA PRO A 33 0.51 1.76 19.99
C PRO A 33 0.68 0.24 20.10
N ALA A 34 -0.26 -0.52 19.55
CA ALA A 34 -0.22 -1.98 19.58
C ALA A 34 0.87 -2.54 18.68
N LEU A 35 1.04 -1.97 17.48
CA LEU A 35 2.08 -2.35 16.53
C LEU A 35 3.48 -2.03 17.05
N SER A 36 3.66 -0.90 17.73
CA SER A 36 4.95 -0.52 18.33
C SER A 36 5.41 -1.55 19.36
N ARG A 37 4.50 -2.03 20.23
CA ARG A 37 4.81 -3.11 21.19
C ARG A 37 5.07 -4.47 20.53
N ARG A 38 4.60 -4.65 19.30
CA ARG A 38 4.63 -5.92 18.56
C ARG A 38 5.44 -5.83 17.26
N ALA A 39 6.37 -4.88 17.18
CA ALA A 39 7.10 -4.58 15.93
C ALA A 39 7.79 -5.82 15.33
N GLY A 40 8.31 -6.70 16.19
CA GLY A 40 8.96 -7.97 15.80
C GLY A 40 8.02 -9.17 15.64
N GLN A 41 6.72 -9.03 15.84
CA GLN A 41 5.75 -10.15 15.76
C GLN A 41 5.09 -10.22 14.38
N SER A 42 4.70 -11.42 13.98
CA SER A 42 4.01 -11.73 12.71
C SER A 42 2.64 -12.37 12.97
N TYR A 43 1.71 -12.26 12.02
CA TYR A 43 0.37 -12.85 12.16
C TYR A 43 0.35 -14.38 12.01
N ALA A 44 1.37 -14.97 11.38
CA ALA A 44 1.56 -16.41 11.24
C ALA A 44 3.05 -16.75 11.02
N PRO A 45 3.48 -18.01 11.24
CA PRO A 45 4.84 -18.45 10.95
C PRO A 45 5.27 -18.16 9.51
N GLY A 46 6.51 -17.67 9.33
CA GLY A 46 7.07 -17.35 8.03
C GLY A 46 6.51 -16.08 7.37
N LYS A 47 5.59 -15.35 8.02
CA LYS A 47 5.05 -14.07 7.52
C LYS A 47 5.87 -12.89 8.02
N TRP A 48 5.74 -11.76 7.33
CA TRP A 48 6.40 -10.52 7.73
C TRP A 48 5.92 -10.04 9.10
N THR A 49 6.84 -9.39 9.81
CA THR A 49 6.55 -8.76 11.09
C THR A 49 5.81 -7.43 10.90
N ALA A 50 5.23 -6.88 11.97
CA ALA A 50 4.61 -5.56 11.93
C ALA A 50 5.57 -4.47 11.40
N LEU A 51 6.84 -4.50 11.81
CA LEU A 51 7.87 -3.61 11.27
C LEU A 51 8.02 -3.74 9.75
N LYS A 52 8.19 -4.97 9.25
CA LYS A 52 8.36 -5.21 7.81
C LYS A 52 7.14 -4.80 7.00
N LEU A 53 5.93 -5.05 7.53
CA LEU A 53 4.68 -4.62 6.89
C LEU A 53 4.56 -3.10 6.83
N MET A 54 4.96 -2.39 7.90
CA MET A 54 4.92 -0.92 7.89
C MET A 54 5.97 -0.33 6.94
N CYS A 55 7.19 -0.88 6.90
CA CYS A 55 8.20 -0.48 5.91
C CYS A 55 7.71 -0.72 4.47
N HIS A 56 7.09 -1.88 4.22
CA HIS A 56 6.52 -2.20 2.91
C HIS A 56 5.43 -1.22 2.49
N LEU A 57 4.52 -0.84 3.40
CA LEU A 57 3.50 0.16 3.10
C LEU A 57 4.13 1.51 2.74
N ALA A 58 5.15 1.95 3.47
CA ALA A 58 5.85 3.21 3.18
C ALA A 58 6.51 3.21 1.79
N ASP A 59 7.19 2.12 1.43
CA ASP A 59 7.86 1.99 0.13
C ASP A 59 6.87 1.78 -1.02
N ALA A 60 5.80 1.02 -0.80
CA ALA A 60 4.72 0.84 -1.77
C ALA A 60 4.03 2.16 -2.09
N GLU A 61 3.71 2.97 -1.07
CA GLU A 61 3.10 4.28 -1.25
C GLU A 61 4.03 5.23 -2.01
N THR A 62 5.33 5.23 -1.68
CA THR A 62 6.34 6.04 -2.38
C THR A 62 6.50 5.61 -3.84
N SER A 63 6.56 4.31 -4.11
CA SER A 63 6.65 3.78 -5.47
C SER A 63 5.40 4.11 -6.29
N MET A 64 4.22 3.97 -5.70
CA MET A 64 2.97 4.31 -6.36
C MET A 64 2.83 5.81 -6.60
N ALA A 65 3.29 6.66 -5.67
CA ALA A 65 3.36 8.12 -5.86
C ALA A 65 4.07 8.48 -7.17
N PHE A 66 5.22 7.85 -7.42
CA PHE A 66 6.01 8.05 -8.63
C PHE A 66 5.31 7.48 -9.87
N ARG A 67 4.81 6.24 -9.80
CA ARG A 67 4.14 5.58 -10.94
C ARG A 67 2.88 6.30 -11.39
N LEU A 68 2.04 6.76 -10.47
CA LEU A 68 0.81 7.48 -10.81
C LEU A 68 1.13 8.75 -11.59
N ARG A 69 2.17 9.49 -11.19
CA ARG A 69 2.65 10.68 -11.93
C ARG A 69 3.21 10.32 -13.30
N GLN A 70 3.93 9.21 -13.43
CA GLN A 70 4.41 8.73 -14.72
C GLN A 70 3.25 8.34 -15.67
N ILE A 71 2.19 7.71 -15.15
CA ILE A 71 0.99 7.38 -15.93
C ILE A 71 0.31 8.66 -16.41
N VAL A 72 0.14 9.66 -15.54
CA VAL A 72 -0.39 10.98 -15.92
C VAL A 72 0.50 11.67 -16.97
N ALA A 73 1.82 11.54 -16.86
CA ALA A 73 2.77 12.05 -17.85
C ALA A 73 2.78 11.25 -19.17
N GLY A 74 2.03 10.15 -19.29
CA GLY A 74 1.88 9.38 -20.51
C GLY A 74 2.96 8.30 -20.73
N VAL A 75 3.53 7.74 -19.66
CA VAL A 75 4.43 6.58 -19.79
C VAL A 75 3.68 5.38 -20.39
N GLU A 76 4.31 4.67 -21.32
CA GLU A 76 3.71 3.46 -21.91
C GLU A 76 3.85 2.23 -21.01
N VAL A 77 5.02 2.06 -20.39
CA VAL A 77 5.36 0.91 -19.53
C VAL A 77 5.94 1.40 -18.22
N ILE A 78 5.37 0.97 -17.10
CA ILE A 78 5.86 1.35 -15.76
C ILE A 78 7.00 0.42 -15.29
N GLN A 79 7.90 0.95 -14.46
CA GLN A 79 9.00 0.17 -13.87
C GLN A 79 8.49 -0.77 -12.77
N PRO A 80 8.74 -2.11 -12.85
CA PRO A 80 8.42 -3.06 -11.79
C PRO A 80 9.44 -2.97 -10.63
N TRP A 81 9.08 -3.51 -9.46
CA TRP A 81 9.99 -3.63 -8.32
C TRP A 81 9.77 -4.96 -7.59
N ASP A 82 10.85 -5.49 -7.03
CA ASP A 82 10.84 -6.73 -6.25
C ASP A 82 10.76 -6.39 -4.76
N GLN A 83 9.60 -6.68 -4.17
CA GLN A 83 9.32 -6.39 -2.76
C GLN A 83 10.21 -7.17 -1.79
N ASP A 84 10.62 -8.38 -2.16
CA ASP A 84 11.46 -9.22 -1.29
C ASP A 84 12.90 -8.72 -1.29
N VAL A 85 13.37 -8.20 -2.43
CA VAL A 85 14.67 -7.50 -2.51
C VAL A 85 14.63 -6.21 -1.71
N TRP A 86 13.57 -5.40 -1.84
CA TRP A 86 13.41 -4.15 -1.10
C TRP A 86 13.28 -4.40 0.41
N ALA A 87 12.69 -5.52 0.83
CA ALA A 87 12.49 -5.86 2.24
C ALA A 87 13.75 -6.32 3.00
N LYS A 88 14.87 -6.57 2.30
CA LYS A 88 16.13 -7.04 2.92
C LYS A 88 16.64 -6.19 4.10
N PRO A 89 16.61 -4.85 4.06
CA PRO A 89 17.07 -4.01 5.17
C PRO A 89 15.99 -3.71 6.21
N TYR A 90 14.71 -4.06 5.97
CA TYR A 90 13.59 -3.58 6.80
C TYR A 90 13.70 -3.92 8.29
N SER A 91 14.31 -5.06 8.63
CA SER A 91 14.50 -5.45 10.05
C SER A 91 15.43 -4.52 10.83
N LYS A 92 16.16 -3.62 10.15
CA LYS A 92 17.05 -2.63 10.75
C LYS A 92 16.43 -1.23 10.80
N LEU A 93 15.21 -1.05 10.29
CA LEU A 93 14.53 0.23 10.21
C LEU A 93 13.64 0.48 11.44
N SER A 94 13.13 1.70 11.55
CA SER A 94 12.21 2.11 12.60
C SER A 94 10.76 2.03 12.11
N LEU A 95 9.90 1.35 12.89
CA LEU A 95 8.47 1.28 12.62
C LEU A 95 7.83 2.67 12.62
N THR A 96 8.22 3.51 13.60
CA THR A 96 7.74 4.89 13.72
C THR A 96 8.14 5.72 12.50
N LEU A 97 9.37 5.57 12.03
CA LEU A 97 9.82 6.28 10.83
C LEU A 97 9.02 5.83 9.60
N ALA A 98 8.90 4.51 9.37
CA ALA A 98 8.12 3.97 8.26
C ALA A 98 6.66 4.46 8.29
N MET A 99 6.05 4.49 9.47
CA MET A 99 4.70 5.01 9.64
C MET A 99 4.62 6.51 9.28
N SER A 100 5.53 7.33 9.81
CA SER A 100 5.56 8.76 9.48
C SER A 100 5.78 9.01 7.99
N THR A 101 6.62 8.21 7.32
CA THR A 101 6.82 8.27 5.87
C THR A 101 5.55 7.93 5.12
N PHE A 102 4.87 6.83 5.46
CA PHE A 102 3.59 6.46 4.84
C PHE A 102 2.56 7.58 5.00
N LEU A 103 2.37 8.11 6.20
CA LEU A 103 1.37 9.16 6.48
C LEU A 103 1.65 10.43 5.66
N ALA A 104 2.91 10.88 5.63
CA ALA A 104 3.30 12.07 4.88
C ALA A 104 3.11 11.90 3.37
N VAL A 105 3.56 10.77 2.81
CA VAL A 105 3.45 10.51 1.37
C VAL A 105 1.98 10.31 0.98
N ARG A 106 1.17 9.61 1.79
CA ARG A 106 -0.26 9.43 1.52
C ARG A 106 -1.00 10.77 1.54
N ALA A 107 -0.76 11.63 2.53
CA ALA A 107 -1.37 12.95 2.58
C ALA A 107 -1.02 13.79 1.33
N TRP A 108 0.25 13.77 0.92
CA TRP A 108 0.69 14.45 -0.30
C TRP A 108 0.04 13.87 -1.57
N ASN A 109 -0.08 12.54 -1.65
CA ASN A 109 -0.69 11.88 -2.79
C ASN A 109 -2.19 12.15 -2.89
N LEU A 110 -2.92 12.17 -1.78
CA LEU A 110 -4.35 12.49 -1.77
C LEU A 110 -4.60 13.92 -2.26
N ALA A 111 -3.84 14.90 -1.75
CA ALA A 111 -3.93 16.29 -2.23
C ALA A 111 -3.62 16.42 -3.73
N TRP A 112 -2.66 15.63 -4.23
CA TRP A 112 -2.37 15.59 -5.66
C TRP A 112 -3.49 14.91 -6.48
N LEU A 113 -4.08 13.83 -5.99
CA LEU A 113 -5.19 13.13 -6.65
C LEU A 113 -6.46 13.98 -6.73
N GLU A 114 -6.75 14.76 -5.68
CA GLU A 114 -7.86 15.71 -5.65
C GLU A 114 -7.72 16.84 -6.67
N ALA A 115 -6.48 17.16 -7.09
CA ALA A 115 -6.19 18.18 -8.08
C ALA A 115 -6.22 17.69 -9.53
N LEU A 116 -6.45 16.39 -9.77
CA LEU A 116 -6.54 15.81 -11.11
C LEU A 116 -7.93 15.97 -11.72
N ASP A 117 -7.97 16.19 -13.03
CA ASP A 117 -9.16 16.18 -13.85
C ASP A 117 -9.60 14.73 -14.18
N GLY A 118 -10.90 14.53 -14.36
CA GLY A 118 -11.46 13.20 -14.64
C GLY A 118 -10.89 12.51 -15.90
N ALA A 119 -10.37 13.26 -16.87
CA ALA A 119 -9.75 12.69 -18.07
C ALA A 119 -8.47 11.89 -17.79
N GLU A 120 -7.75 12.22 -16.72
CA GLU A 120 -6.48 11.57 -16.38
C GLU A 120 -6.70 10.15 -15.83
N TRP A 121 -7.89 9.89 -15.28
CA TRP A 121 -8.27 8.59 -14.72
C TRP A 121 -8.38 7.48 -15.78
N GLN A 122 -8.61 7.87 -17.04
CA GLN A 122 -8.74 6.95 -18.17
C GLN A 122 -7.42 6.71 -18.93
N ARG A 123 -6.32 7.31 -18.47
CA ARG A 123 -5.00 7.07 -19.07
C ARG A 123 -4.60 5.61 -18.93
N SER A 124 -4.16 5.02 -20.03
CA SER A 124 -3.74 3.63 -20.12
C SER A 124 -2.22 3.51 -19.96
N TYR A 125 -1.78 2.40 -19.41
CA TYR A 125 -0.37 2.01 -19.32
C TYR A 125 -0.25 0.48 -19.37
N THR A 126 0.98 -0.02 -19.50
CA THR A 126 1.28 -1.46 -19.43
C THR A 126 2.07 -1.77 -18.17
N HIS A 127 1.56 -2.70 -17.36
CA HIS A 127 2.32 -3.31 -16.28
C HIS A 127 3.06 -4.55 -16.81
N PRO A 128 4.40 -4.68 -16.65
CA PRO A 128 5.16 -5.80 -17.22
C PRO A 128 4.64 -7.19 -16.86
N GLU A 129 4.10 -7.37 -15.65
CA GLU A 129 3.59 -8.66 -15.16
C GLU A 129 2.07 -8.85 -15.27
N ARG A 130 1.31 -7.78 -15.56
CA ARG A 130 -0.16 -7.81 -15.51
C ARG A 130 -0.82 -7.42 -16.83
N GLY A 131 -0.04 -6.87 -17.76
CA GLY A 131 -0.52 -6.41 -19.06
C GLY A 131 -1.09 -4.99 -19.01
N PRO A 132 -1.92 -4.64 -20.00
CA PRO A 132 -2.56 -3.33 -20.09
C PRO A 132 -3.51 -3.06 -18.93
N GLU A 133 -3.40 -1.87 -18.33
CA GLU A 133 -4.20 -1.38 -17.21
C GLU A 133 -4.50 0.13 -17.40
N THR A 134 -5.41 0.67 -16.59
CA THR A 134 -5.70 2.12 -16.55
C THR A 134 -5.24 2.72 -15.23
N PHE A 135 -5.08 4.04 -15.18
CA PHE A 135 -4.83 4.78 -13.94
C PHE A 135 -5.84 4.42 -12.83
N GLU A 136 -7.12 4.32 -13.17
CA GLU A 136 -8.17 3.88 -12.23
C GLU A 136 -7.87 2.48 -11.65
N ILE A 137 -7.46 1.52 -12.49
CA ILE A 137 -7.08 0.17 -12.01
C ILE A 137 -5.87 0.24 -11.07
N ALA A 138 -4.89 1.11 -11.34
CA ALA A 138 -3.75 1.31 -10.46
C ALA A 138 -4.18 1.82 -9.06
N LEU A 139 -5.11 2.78 -9.00
CA LEU A 139 -5.65 3.28 -7.73
C LEU A 139 -6.45 2.22 -6.97
N ARG A 140 -7.30 1.46 -7.67
CA ARG A 140 -8.07 0.36 -7.06
C ARG A 140 -7.15 -0.73 -6.51
N LEU A 141 -6.06 -1.03 -7.21
CA LEU A 141 -5.05 -1.97 -6.73
C LEU A 141 -4.32 -1.45 -5.48
N LEU A 142 -3.98 -0.16 -5.42
CA LEU A 142 -3.36 0.45 -4.24
C LEU A 142 -4.31 0.40 -3.03
N ALA A 143 -5.59 0.77 -3.20
CA ALA A 143 -6.58 0.68 -2.14
C ALA A 143 -6.78 -0.78 -1.65
N GLY A 144 -6.76 -1.75 -2.56
CA GLY A 144 -6.92 -3.16 -2.19
C GLY A 144 -5.69 -3.70 -1.46
N HIS A 145 -4.51 -3.21 -1.85
CA HIS A 145 -3.24 -3.49 -1.18
C HIS A 145 -3.22 -2.96 0.26
N ASP A 146 -3.71 -1.75 0.48
CA ASP A 146 -3.90 -1.18 1.83
C ASP A 146 -4.79 -2.08 2.68
N LEU A 147 -5.97 -2.46 2.17
CA LEU A 147 -6.91 -3.33 2.89
C LEU A 147 -6.30 -4.69 3.21
N ASN A 148 -5.51 -5.25 2.30
CA ASN A 148 -4.81 -6.51 2.52
C ASN A 148 -3.82 -6.41 3.69
N HIS A 149 -3.03 -5.35 3.75
CA HIS A 149 -2.01 -5.19 4.80
C HIS A 149 -2.59 -4.66 6.12
N LEU A 150 -3.64 -3.83 6.08
CA LEU A 150 -4.40 -3.45 7.26
C LEU A 150 -4.93 -4.67 8.00
N ARG A 151 -5.55 -5.64 7.30
CA ARG A 151 -6.02 -6.89 7.92
C ARG A 151 -4.89 -7.67 8.61
N GLN A 152 -3.69 -7.69 8.03
CA GLN A 152 -2.53 -8.37 8.62
C GLN A 152 -2.04 -7.63 9.88
N LEU A 153 -1.99 -6.30 9.83
CA LEU A 153 -1.58 -5.47 10.96
C LEU A 153 -2.61 -5.52 12.10
N GLU A 154 -3.90 -5.54 11.79
CA GLU A 154 -4.99 -5.73 12.76
C GLU A 154 -4.86 -7.08 13.47
N GLN A 155 -4.60 -8.16 12.74
CA GLN A 155 -4.35 -9.47 13.33
C GLN A 155 -3.17 -9.44 14.31
N ILE A 156 -2.06 -8.80 13.95
CA ILE A 156 -0.90 -8.65 14.84
C ILE A 156 -1.28 -7.81 16.07
N ALA A 157 -1.98 -6.69 15.88
CA ALA A 157 -2.38 -5.81 16.97
C ALA A 157 -3.30 -6.51 18.00
N ALA A 158 -4.16 -7.42 17.53
CA ALA A 158 -5.12 -8.17 18.33
C ALA A 158 -4.52 -9.41 19.04
N GLN A 159 -3.29 -9.84 18.70
CA GLN A 159 -2.66 -10.98 19.36
C GLN A 159 -2.51 -10.73 20.87
N SER A 160 -3.01 -11.65 21.69
CA SER A 160 -2.79 -11.61 23.13
C SER A 160 -1.28 -11.64 23.41
N THR A 161 -0.80 -10.77 24.30
CA THR A 161 0.52 -10.99 24.91
C THR A 161 0.43 -12.30 25.68
N GLY A 162 1.10 -13.35 25.20
CA GLY A 162 1.19 -14.61 25.92
C GLY A 162 1.64 -14.35 27.37
N LYS A 163 0.99 -15.04 28.32
CA LYS A 163 1.43 -15.12 29.72
C LYS A 163 2.85 -15.67 29.79
#